data_AF-A0A2V8NJS9-F1
#
_entry.id   AF-A0A2V8NJS9-F1
#
_cell.length_a   1.000
_cell.length_b   1.000
_cell.length_c   1.000
_cell.angle_alpha   90.00
_cell.angle_beta   90.00
_cell.angle_gamma   90.00
#
_symmetry.space_group_name_H-M   'P 1'
#
loop_
_entity.id
_entity.type
_entity.pdbx_description
1 polymer ?
#
loop_
_entity_poly.entity_id
_entity_poly.type
_entity_poly.pdbx_seq_one_letter_code
_entity_poly.pdbx_strand_id
1 'polypeptide(L)'
;MRTRTLMRSLLTIALLLSASASIRAQGEKKEKVIVPMKAGYFVSFTTTPASSVINKEGFSTNFAEAYFSSNTIRRVLVDREGSLYFGYALVIEPILQTKQFKVSVRPLSPEDEQELRTRKSFQTRRLHPNYNAAMLTRSSTPQVISDGDTFALDVLVNPLTGDKITDIVTISTDRARLEDAPVSETPRDFTLEDVEMRMIDYRLLINGELAAVGKQSGACAGALIWFHLPERGGRLIFSVMPHAGYDFQKIGTIEGNKIKFTLNGDQYEWISNTPIVGNGGYWNLYVLYDKAYIPDPFLLGVGGEVKMEQPDKESGLSALEKIARRPRGSGTSGFGVPSETRQDDKSRQVRQSAHLIIGAADRIENLLPKK
;
A
#
# COMPACT_ATOMS: atom_id res chain seq x y z
N MET A 1 68.54 -45.52 18.99
CA MET A 1 69.35 -44.41 18.44
C MET A 1 68.48 -43.61 17.48
N ARG A 2 68.32 -42.29 17.77
CA ARG A 2 68.30 -41.11 16.87
C ARG A 2 67.61 -41.20 15.49
N THR A 3 66.85 -40.24 14.95
CA THR A 3 66.17 -38.97 15.31
C THR A 3 65.59 -38.40 13.99
N ARG A 4 64.34 -37.91 14.02
CA ARG A 4 63.75 -36.72 13.33
C ARG A 4 64.04 -36.39 11.84
N THR A 5 62.93 -36.26 11.07
CA THR A 5 62.51 -35.12 10.20
C THR A 5 61.08 -35.43 9.71
N LEU A 6 59.96 -34.94 10.25
CA LEU A 6 59.32 -33.60 10.21
C LEU A 6 59.11 -32.98 8.81
N MET A 7 57.84 -32.63 8.56
CA MET A 7 57.25 -31.76 7.51
C MET A 7 57.13 -32.28 6.08
N ARG A 8 55.92 -32.75 5.73
CA ARG A 8 55.12 -32.33 4.54
C ARG A 8 53.75 -33.03 4.56
N SER A 9 52.93 -32.66 5.52
CA SER A 9 51.47 -32.71 5.40
C SER A 9 50.99 -31.47 4.64
N LEU A 10 49.84 -31.58 3.98
CA LEU A 10 49.08 -30.55 3.24
C LEU A 10 49.53 -30.29 1.80
N LEU A 11 49.15 -31.14 0.84
CA LEU A 11 48.73 -30.66 -0.49
C LEU A 11 48.02 -31.71 -1.38
N THR A 12 47.03 -32.46 -0.89
CA THR A 12 46.22 -33.31 -1.79
C THR A 12 44.78 -33.50 -1.29
N ILE A 13 44.16 -32.43 -0.79
CA ILE A 13 42.70 -32.32 -0.64
C ILE A 13 42.31 -30.89 -1.06
N ALA A 14 42.18 -30.67 -2.37
CA ALA A 14 41.53 -29.49 -2.95
C ALA A 14 41.12 -29.77 -4.40
N LEU A 15 40.52 -30.94 -4.64
CA LEU A 15 39.64 -31.16 -5.79
C LEU A 15 38.23 -30.78 -5.33
N LEU A 16 37.50 -29.99 -6.12
CA LEU A 16 36.09 -29.53 -5.94
C LEU A 16 35.83 -28.21 -5.17
N LEU A 17 36.47 -27.11 -5.60
CA LEU A 17 36.00 -25.75 -5.30
C LEU A 17 35.88 -24.88 -6.57
N SER A 18 35.39 -25.48 -7.66
CA SER A 18 34.87 -24.74 -8.82
C SER A 18 33.34 -24.89 -8.85
N ALA A 19 32.68 -24.39 -7.81
CA ALA A 19 31.24 -24.21 -7.79
C ALA A 19 30.97 -22.71 -7.96
N SER A 20 30.65 -22.36 -9.21
CA SER A 20 29.80 -21.26 -9.63
C SER A 20 29.58 -20.18 -8.58
N ALA A 21 30.41 -19.14 -8.61
CA ALA A 21 29.98 -17.82 -8.18
C ALA A 21 28.87 -17.38 -9.15
N SER A 22 27.65 -17.86 -8.91
CA SER A 22 26.45 -17.25 -9.45
C SER A 22 26.37 -15.88 -8.80
N ILE A 23 27.00 -14.90 -9.44
CA ILE A 23 26.63 -13.50 -9.30
C ILE A 23 25.18 -13.46 -9.76
N ARG A 24 24.25 -13.65 -8.81
CA ARG A 24 22.88 -13.17 -8.99
C ARG A 24 23.03 -11.67 -9.04
N ALA A 25 23.09 -11.13 -10.25
CA ALA A 25 22.59 -9.79 -10.50
C ALA A 25 21.13 -9.82 -10.04
N GLN A 26 20.90 -9.50 -8.76
CA GLN A 26 19.58 -9.15 -8.26
C GLN A 26 19.22 -7.90 -9.04
N GLY A 27 18.55 -8.07 -10.18
CA GLY A 27 17.96 -6.97 -10.90
C GLY A 27 17.08 -6.21 -9.92
N GLU A 28 17.41 -4.95 -9.65
CA GLU A 28 16.55 -4.05 -8.90
C GLU A 28 15.16 -4.14 -9.51
N LYS A 29 14.22 -4.72 -8.77
CA LYS A 29 12.84 -4.90 -9.21
C LYS A 29 12.27 -3.49 -9.36
N LYS A 30 12.12 -3.02 -10.60
CA LYS A 30 11.54 -1.71 -10.89
C LYS A 30 10.16 -1.64 -10.24
N GLU A 31 9.98 -0.74 -9.30
CA GLU A 31 8.70 -0.58 -8.61
C GLU A 31 7.72 0.09 -9.57
N LYS A 32 6.78 -0.71 -10.10
CA LYS A 32 5.70 -0.25 -10.97
C LYS A 32 4.45 -0.03 -10.14
N VAL A 33 3.87 1.17 -10.20
CA VAL A 33 2.64 1.54 -9.50
C VAL A 33 1.54 1.76 -10.54
N ILE A 34 0.46 0.99 -10.49
CA ILE A 34 -0.70 1.15 -11.40
C ILE A 34 -1.87 1.76 -10.62
N VAL A 35 -2.44 2.83 -11.17
CA VAL A 35 -3.49 3.64 -10.55
C VAL A 35 -4.76 3.55 -11.40
N PRO A 36 -5.87 3.00 -10.89
CA PRO A 36 -7.15 3.01 -11.59
C PRO A 36 -7.81 4.40 -11.53
N MET A 37 -8.46 4.82 -12.61
CA MET A 37 -9.08 6.14 -12.78
C MET A 37 -10.60 6.05 -12.97
N LYS A 38 -11.36 7.09 -12.57
CA LYS A 38 -12.84 7.08 -12.59
C LYS A 38 -13.48 6.75 -13.94
N ALA A 39 -12.84 7.14 -15.05
CA ALA A 39 -13.39 6.88 -16.39
C ALA A 39 -12.96 5.52 -16.97
N GLY A 40 -12.51 4.58 -16.14
CA GLY A 40 -12.20 3.21 -16.56
C GLY A 40 -10.85 3.06 -17.27
N TYR A 41 -9.97 4.04 -17.18
CA TYR A 41 -8.58 3.95 -17.62
C TYR A 41 -7.62 3.82 -16.43
N PHE A 42 -6.37 3.56 -16.72
CA PHE A 42 -5.31 3.24 -15.77
C PHE A 42 -4.07 4.06 -16.10
N VAL A 43 -3.26 4.33 -15.08
CA VAL A 43 -1.98 5.02 -15.23
C VAL A 43 -0.92 4.22 -14.50
N SER A 44 0.14 3.84 -15.19
CA SER A 44 1.30 3.20 -14.57
C SER A 44 2.46 4.17 -14.44
N PHE A 45 3.12 4.13 -13.29
CA PHE A 45 4.36 4.82 -13.02
C PHE A 45 5.47 3.79 -12.83
N THR A 46 6.57 3.97 -13.54
CA THR A 46 7.81 3.24 -13.29
C THR A 46 8.91 4.27 -13.04
N THR A 47 9.38 4.32 -11.80
CA THR A 47 10.45 5.25 -11.41
C THR A 47 11.80 4.60 -11.68
N THR A 48 12.64 5.27 -12.47
CA THR A 48 14.02 4.85 -12.72
C THR A 48 14.97 5.85 -12.07
N PRO A 49 15.72 5.47 -11.02
CA PRO A 49 16.80 6.29 -10.51
C PRO A 49 17.93 6.39 -11.54
N ALA A 50 18.76 7.43 -11.44
CA ALA A 50 19.97 7.53 -12.24
C ALA A 50 20.85 6.32 -11.95
N SER A 51 21.39 5.72 -13.02
CA SER A 51 22.35 4.61 -13.08
C SER A 51 22.74 3.98 -11.73
N SER A 52 22.50 2.68 -11.60
CA SER A 52 22.90 1.75 -10.54
C SER A 52 24.42 1.66 -10.26
N VAL A 53 25.20 2.64 -10.70
CA VAL A 53 26.59 2.83 -10.28
C VAL A 53 26.53 3.31 -8.84
N ILE A 54 27.00 2.44 -7.95
CA ILE A 54 27.06 2.58 -6.50
C ILE A 54 27.92 3.81 -6.11
N ASN A 55 27.44 5.00 -6.38
CA ASN A 55 27.94 6.23 -5.80
C ASN A 55 27.01 6.56 -4.64
N LYS A 56 27.58 6.68 -3.44
CA LYS A 56 26.87 7.08 -2.21
C LYS A 56 26.18 8.45 -2.31
N GLU A 57 26.34 9.14 -3.44
CA GLU A 57 25.81 10.48 -3.73
C GLU A 57 24.65 10.48 -4.75
N GLY A 58 24.24 9.31 -5.26
CA GLY A 58 23.12 9.18 -6.20
C GLY A 58 21.75 9.34 -5.53
N PHE A 59 20.75 9.77 -6.29
CA PHE A 59 19.39 9.80 -5.77
C PHE A 59 18.79 8.40 -5.66
N SER A 60 18.06 8.14 -4.59
CA SER A 60 17.32 6.90 -4.38
C SER A 60 15.94 7.22 -3.82
N THR A 61 14.93 6.49 -4.29
CA THR A 61 13.56 6.62 -3.82
C THR A 61 13.13 5.34 -3.13
N ASN A 62 12.54 5.44 -1.94
CA ASN A 62 12.01 4.26 -1.23
C ASN A 62 10.54 3.99 -1.50
N PHE A 63 9.83 5.04 -1.90
CA PHE A 63 8.39 5.05 -1.85
C PHE A 63 7.87 6.09 -2.80
N ALA A 64 6.83 5.72 -3.52
CA ALA A 64 6.15 6.68 -4.33
C ALA A 64 4.64 6.40 -4.39
N GLU A 65 3.85 7.44 -4.19
CA GLU A 65 2.41 7.33 -4.00
C GLU A 65 1.64 8.15 -5.02
N ALA A 66 0.45 7.68 -5.37
CA ALA A 66 -0.45 8.32 -6.31
C ALA A 66 -1.81 8.60 -5.63
N TYR A 67 -2.11 9.86 -5.35
CA TYR A 67 -3.42 10.25 -4.81
C TYR A 67 -4.37 10.64 -5.92
N PHE A 68 -5.50 9.97 -5.99
CA PHE A 68 -6.53 10.29 -6.96
C PHE A 68 -7.63 11.16 -6.36
N SER A 69 -7.76 12.37 -6.89
CA SER A 69 -8.94 13.22 -6.72
C SER A 69 -9.38 13.72 -8.10
N SER A 70 -10.61 13.38 -8.51
CA SER A 70 -11.20 13.77 -9.81
C SER A 70 -10.52 13.19 -11.06
N ASN A 71 -9.65 13.96 -11.73
CA ASN A 71 -8.87 13.61 -12.92
C ASN A 71 -7.37 13.87 -12.67
N THR A 72 -6.97 13.99 -11.40
CA THR A 72 -5.60 14.33 -11.00
C THR A 72 -5.01 13.21 -10.16
N ILE A 73 -3.79 12.82 -10.48
CA ILE A 73 -2.93 11.94 -9.68
C ILE A 73 -1.83 12.79 -9.04
N ARG A 74 -1.71 12.81 -7.73
CA ARG A 74 -0.53 13.41 -7.07
C ARG A 74 0.52 12.35 -6.85
N ARG A 75 1.64 12.45 -7.56
CA ARG A 75 2.80 11.59 -7.43
C ARG A 75 3.78 12.19 -6.44
N VAL A 76 4.02 11.54 -5.30
CA VAL A 76 5.01 11.99 -4.31
C VAL A 76 6.06 10.92 -4.13
N LEU A 77 7.33 11.29 -4.26
CA LEU A 77 8.48 10.43 -4.06
C LEU A 77 9.22 10.86 -2.80
N VAL A 78 9.72 9.87 -2.05
CA VAL A 78 10.48 10.08 -0.82
C VAL A 78 11.87 9.49 -0.99
N ASP A 79 12.88 10.22 -0.52
CA ASP A 79 14.26 9.77 -0.55
C ASP A 79 14.49 8.50 0.28
N ARG A 80 15.67 7.90 0.12
CA ARG A 80 16.04 6.67 0.82
C ARG A 80 16.12 6.82 2.33
N GLU A 81 16.43 8.02 2.81
CA GLU A 81 16.56 8.33 4.23
C GLU A 81 15.19 8.64 4.86
N GLY A 82 14.14 8.80 4.05
CA GLY A 82 12.79 9.12 4.49
C GLY A 82 12.61 10.57 4.96
N SER A 83 13.60 11.43 4.73
CA SER A 83 13.71 12.78 5.27
C SER A 83 13.36 13.87 4.24
N LEU A 84 13.58 13.59 2.96
CA LEU A 84 13.30 14.50 1.86
C LEU A 84 12.19 13.95 0.96
N TYR A 85 11.41 14.85 0.37
CA TYR A 85 10.40 14.47 -0.61
C TYR A 85 10.34 15.46 -1.77
N PHE A 86 9.80 15.01 -2.88
CA PHE A 86 9.49 15.82 -4.06
C PHE A 86 8.35 15.15 -4.83
N GLY A 87 7.73 15.85 -5.77
CA GLY A 87 6.59 15.28 -6.47
C GLY A 87 5.96 16.20 -7.51
N TYR A 88 4.84 15.77 -8.06
CA TYR A 88 4.09 16.50 -9.06
C TYR A 88 2.61 16.07 -9.05
N ALA A 89 1.76 16.85 -9.69
CA ALA A 89 0.40 16.44 -10.00
C ALA A 89 0.28 16.21 -11.51
N LEU A 90 -0.23 15.03 -11.86
CA LEU A 90 -0.54 14.61 -13.21
C LEU A 90 -2.05 14.76 -13.43
N VAL A 91 -2.44 15.68 -14.32
CA VAL A 91 -3.85 15.91 -14.67
C VAL A 91 -4.14 15.21 -15.99
N ILE A 92 -5.18 14.40 -16.02
CA ILE A 92 -5.53 13.55 -17.16
C ILE A 92 -7.02 13.72 -17.47
N GLU A 93 -7.30 14.24 -18.65
CA GLU A 93 -8.65 14.41 -19.16
C GLU A 93 -8.86 13.48 -20.36
N PRO A 94 -9.72 12.45 -20.26
CA PRO A 94 -10.04 11.62 -21.42
C PRO A 94 -10.79 12.44 -22.47
N ILE A 95 -10.39 12.31 -23.73
CA ILE A 95 -11.09 12.94 -24.86
C ILE A 95 -12.23 12.03 -25.28
N LEU A 96 -13.47 12.44 -25.02
CA LEU A 96 -14.67 11.63 -25.24
C LEU A 96 -14.74 11.10 -26.67
N GLN A 97 -15.23 9.87 -26.82
CA GLN A 97 -15.39 9.15 -28.10
C GLN A 97 -14.07 8.88 -28.84
N THR A 98 -12.93 9.17 -28.23
CA THR A 98 -11.61 8.80 -28.72
C THR A 98 -10.90 7.88 -27.71
N LYS A 99 -9.79 7.28 -28.12
CA LYS A 99 -8.86 6.60 -27.21
C LYS A 99 -7.66 7.50 -26.88
N GLN A 100 -7.92 8.78 -26.64
CA GLN A 100 -6.88 9.78 -26.38
C GLN A 100 -7.10 10.48 -25.05
N PHE A 101 -6.02 10.97 -24.48
CA PHE A 101 -5.96 11.65 -23.20
C PHE A 101 -5.23 12.96 -23.36
N LYS A 102 -5.80 14.02 -22.79
CA LYS A 102 -5.10 15.28 -22.60
C LYS A 102 -4.42 15.25 -21.25
N VAL A 103 -3.09 15.31 -21.25
CA VAL A 103 -2.24 15.12 -20.08
C VAL A 103 -1.45 16.39 -19.82
N SER A 104 -1.45 16.87 -18.58
CA SER A 104 -0.56 17.94 -18.14
C SER A 104 0.10 17.60 -16.82
N VAL A 105 1.34 18.07 -16.67
CA VAL A 105 2.11 17.90 -15.43
C VAL A 105 2.27 19.27 -14.79
N ARG A 106 1.92 19.38 -13.52
CA ARG A 106 2.16 20.58 -12.73
C ARG A 106 2.94 20.26 -11.46
N PRO A 107 3.70 21.22 -10.91
CA PRO A 107 4.22 21.10 -9.56
C PRO A 107 3.10 20.83 -8.55
N LEU A 108 3.46 20.27 -7.40
CA LEU A 108 2.57 20.25 -6.26
C LEU A 108 2.18 21.70 -5.92
N SER A 109 0.89 21.98 -5.76
CA SER A 109 0.44 23.30 -5.37
C SER A 109 0.69 23.53 -3.87
N PRO A 110 0.66 24.79 -3.40
CA PRO A 110 0.72 25.08 -1.97
C PRO A 110 -0.35 24.33 -1.15
N GLU A 111 -1.54 24.12 -1.72
CA GLU A 111 -2.60 23.33 -1.09
C GLU A 111 -2.25 21.83 -1.04
N ASP A 112 -1.65 21.31 -2.11
CA ASP A 112 -1.17 19.92 -2.15
C ASP A 112 -0.08 19.71 -1.08
N GLU A 113 0.86 20.66 -0.95
CA GLU A 113 1.91 20.65 0.08
C GLU A 113 1.33 20.82 1.49
N GLN A 114 0.39 21.72 1.69
CA GLN A 114 -0.26 21.91 2.98
C GLN A 114 -1.00 20.65 3.42
N GLU A 115 -1.71 19.98 2.49
CA GLU A 115 -2.34 18.70 2.77
C GLU A 115 -1.31 17.64 3.15
N LEU A 116 -0.19 17.55 2.41
CA LEU A 116 0.92 16.67 2.76
C LEU A 116 1.42 16.97 4.18
N ARG A 117 1.64 18.23 4.53
CA ARG A 117 2.09 18.67 5.86
C ARG A 117 1.12 18.31 6.99
N THR A 118 -0.18 18.17 6.72
CA THR A 118 -1.13 17.70 7.74
C THR A 118 -0.90 16.23 8.13
N ARG A 119 -0.24 15.46 7.26
CA ARG A 119 0.07 14.04 7.48
C ARG A 119 1.32 13.92 8.34
N LYS A 120 1.25 13.15 9.43
CA LYS A 120 2.37 12.99 10.37
C LYS A 120 3.66 12.54 9.69
N SER A 121 3.56 11.70 8.66
CA SER A 121 4.72 11.23 7.89
C SER A 121 5.45 12.30 7.07
N PHE A 122 4.86 13.47 6.86
CA PHE A 122 5.46 14.60 6.13
C PHE A 122 5.75 15.83 7.01
N GLN A 123 5.38 15.80 8.30
CA GLN A 123 5.63 16.91 9.22
C GLN A 123 7.12 17.18 9.41
N THR A 124 7.90 16.11 9.56
CA THR A 124 9.37 16.16 9.72
C THR A 124 10.12 16.21 8.39
N ARG A 125 9.44 15.85 7.29
CA ARG A 125 10.06 15.83 5.96
C ARG A 125 10.21 17.22 5.40
N ARG A 126 11.23 17.39 4.57
CA ARG A 126 11.51 18.65 3.87
C ARG A 126 11.42 18.42 2.37
N LEU A 127 11.03 19.47 1.65
CA LEU A 127 11.10 19.46 0.20
C LEU A 127 12.58 19.27 -0.18
N HIS A 128 12.84 18.39 -1.14
CA HIS A 128 14.18 18.11 -1.60
C HIS A 128 14.82 19.41 -2.14
N PRO A 129 16.04 19.80 -1.73
CA PRO A 129 16.62 21.10 -2.08
C PRO A 129 16.84 21.27 -3.59
N ASN A 130 17.10 20.16 -4.29
CA ASN A 130 17.24 20.16 -5.76
C ASN A 130 15.90 20.05 -6.50
N TYR A 131 14.76 20.01 -5.81
CA TYR A 131 13.46 20.02 -6.46
C TYR A 131 13.19 21.39 -7.06
N ASN A 132 13.01 21.42 -8.38
CA ASN A 132 12.74 22.64 -9.11
C ASN A 132 11.38 22.56 -9.81
N ALA A 133 10.36 23.15 -9.18
CA ALA A 133 9.02 23.26 -9.72
C ALA A 133 8.99 23.87 -11.13
N ALA A 134 9.91 24.81 -11.44
CA ALA A 134 9.96 25.45 -12.76
C ALA A 134 10.35 24.47 -13.89
N MET A 135 11.07 23.39 -13.59
CA MET A 135 11.37 22.36 -14.60
C MET A 135 10.11 21.61 -15.01
N LEU A 136 9.21 21.34 -14.06
CA LEU A 136 7.92 20.71 -14.34
C LEU A 136 6.95 21.66 -15.05
N THR A 137 7.10 22.98 -14.85
CA THR A 137 6.28 23.98 -15.55
C THR A 137 6.51 23.95 -17.06
N ARG A 138 7.68 23.52 -17.55
CA ARG A 138 7.89 23.28 -19.00
C ARG A 138 7.01 22.16 -19.56
N SER A 139 6.61 21.21 -18.71
CA SER A 139 5.70 20.10 -19.02
C SER A 139 4.23 20.38 -18.66
N SER A 140 3.90 21.63 -18.33
CA SER A 140 2.54 22.04 -17.94
C SER A 140 1.61 22.33 -19.12
N THR A 141 2.15 22.51 -20.32
CA THR A 141 1.33 22.62 -21.53
C THR A 141 0.67 21.26 -21.78
N PRO A 142 -0.67 21.18 -21.82
CA PRO A 142 -1.34 19.91 -22.02
C PRO A 142 -0.95 19.27 -23.35
N GLN A 143 -0.59 17.99 -23.30
CA GLN A 143 -0.25 17.17 -24.45
C GLN A 143 -1.35 16.16 -24.69
N VAL A 144 -1.66 15.87 -25.95
CA VAL A 144 -2.59 14.80 -26.30
C VAL A 144 -1.77 13.53 -26.55
N ILE A 145 -2.08 12.47 -25.82
CA ILE A 145 -1.46 11.15 -25.99
C ILE A 145 -2.55 10.11 -26.29
N SER A 146 -2.16 9.03 -26.97
CA SER A 146 -3.05 7.92 -27.31
C SER A 146 -3.05 6.84 -26.21
N ASP A 147 -4.04 5.97 -26.26
CA ASP A 147 -4.14 4.79 -25.41
C ASP A 147 -2.92 3.85 -25.57
N GLY A 148 -2.23 3.61 -24.47
CA GLY A 148 -0.99 2.83 -24.41
C GLY A 148 0.28 3.66 -24.56
N ASP A 149 0.16 4.96 -24.87
CA ASP A 149 1.33 5.82 -25.02
C ASP A 149 2.05 6.03 -23.68
N THR A 150 3.36 6.16 -23.78
CA THR A 150 4.27 6.35 -22.66
C THR A 150 5.05 7.64 -22.85
N PHE A 151 5.22 8.40 -21.78
CA PHE A 151 6.12 9.55 -21.76
C PHE A 151 7.03 9.49 -20.53
N ALA A 152 8.18 10.14 -20.62
CA ALA A 152 9.15 10.23 -19.54
C ALA A 152 9.10 11.62 -18.91
N LEU A 153 9.18 11.68 -17.59
CA LEU A 153 9.23 12.92 -16.82
C LEU A 153 10.46 12.92 -15.91
N ASP A 154 11.40 13.82 -16.19
CA ASP A 154 12.50 14.11 -15.27
C ASP A 154 11.93 14.87 -14.06
N VAL A 155 11.85 14.20 -12.91
CA VAL A 155 11.21 14.75 -11.71
C VAL A 155 12.21 15.43 -10.79
N LEU A 156 13.46 14.96 -10.79
CA LEU A 156 14.55 15.52 -10.00
C LEU A 156 15.85 15.43 -10.78
N VAL A 157 16.67 16.49 -10.74
CA VAL A 157 17.97 16.54 -11.41
C VAL A 157 19.02 17.01 -10.41
N ASN A 158 20.15 16.31 -10.35
CA ASN A 158 21.30 16.70 -9.56
C ASN A 158 22.05 17.77 -10.37
N PRO A 159 22.12 19.03 -9.90
CA PRO A 159 22.77 20.09 -10.67
C PRO A 159 24.29 19.90 -10.77
N LEU A 160 24.91 19.11 -9.87
CA LEU A 160 26.34 18.86 -9.85
C LEU A 160 26.75 17.72 -10.81
N THR A 161 26.01 16.61 -10.77
CA THR A 161 26.35 15.41 -11.55
C THR A 161 25.56 15.27 -12.85
N GLY A 162 24.42 15.94 -12.96
CA GLY A 162 23.47 15.76 -14.07
C GLY A 162 22.57 14.53 -13.94
N ASP A 163 22.74 13.74 -12.88
CA ASP A 163 21.92 12.56 -12.59
C ASP A 163 20.45 12.92 -12.41
N LYS A 164 19.56 12.05 -12.88
CA LYS A 164 18.11 12.31 -12.88
C LYS A 164 17.31 11.18 -12.26
N ILE A 165 16.24 11.53 -11.56
CA ILE A 165 15.13 10.61 -11.32
C ILE A 165 14.11 10.84 -12.40
N THR A 166 13.81 9.79 -13.16
CA THR A 166 12.83 9.82 -14.24
C THR A 166 11.65 8.94 -13.87
N ASP A 167 10.44 9.49 -13.97
CA ASP A 167 9.20 8.70 -13.95
C ASP A 167 8.80 8.40 -15.39
N ILE A 168 8.66 7.11 -15.71
CA ILE A 168 8.06 6.64 -16.95
C ILE A 168 6.56 6.44 -16.70
N VAL A 169 5.73 7.20 -17.40
CA VAL A 169 4.29 7.23 -17.20
C VAL A 169 3.59 6.68 -18.44
N THR A 170 2.76 5.66 -18.26
CA THR A 170 1.95 5.07 -19.34
C THR A 170 0.48 5.17 -18.96
N ILE A 171 -0.37 5.56 -19.92
CA ILE A 171 -1.82 5.67 -19.72
C ILE A 171 -2.51 4.69 -20.65
N SER A 172 -3.43 3.87 -20.13
CA SER A 172 -4.21 2.97 -20.98
C SER A 172 -5.61 2.71 -20.46
N THR A 173 -6.55 2.51 -21.38
CA THR A 173 -7.88 1.95 -21.11
C THR A 173 -7.84 0.46 -20.78
N ASP A 174 -6.74 -0.21 -21.08
CA ASP A 174 -6.53 -1.64 -20.83
C ASP A 174 -5.41 -1.82 -19.79
N ARG A 175 -5.79 -2.26 -18.59
CA ARG A 175 -4.86 -2.52 -17.49
C ARG A 175 -3.79 -3.55 -17.89
N ALA A 176 -4.14 -4.55 -18.68
CA ALA A 176 -3.22 -5.63 -19.05
C ALA A 176 -2.03 -5.11 -19.87
N ARG A 177 -2.19 -3.98 -20.58
CA ARG A 177 -1.10 -3.30 -21.30
C ARG A 177 -0.14 -2.55 -20.37
N LEU A 178 -0.60 -2.21 -19.17
CA LEU A 178 0.19 -1.53 -18.15
C LEU A 178 0.85 -2.50 -17.20
N GLU A 179 0.48 -3.76 -17.21
CA GLU A 179 1.22 -4.79 -16.50
C GLU A 179 2.48 -5.07 -17.32
N ASP A 180 3.62 -5.24 -16.66
CA ASP A 180 4.77 -5.81 -17.37
C ASP A 180 4.28 -7.16 -17.87
N ALA A 181 4.25 -7.35 -19.20
CA ALA A 181 3.96 -8.65 -19.77
C ALA A 181 4.81 -9.64 -18.96
N PRO A 182 4.21 -10.65 -18.30
CA PRO A 182 5.02 -11.61 -17.58
C PRO A 182 6.03 -12.08 -18.60
N VAL A 183 7.32 -11.89 -18.31
CA VAL A 183 8.40 -12.48 -19.08
C VAL A 183 8.37 -13.98 -18.76
N SER A 184 7.25 -14.61 -19.10
CA SER A 184 7.12 -16.03 -19.31
C SER A 184 7.27 -16.15 -20.82
N GLU A 185 8.48 -16.46 -21.26
CA GLU A 185 8.79 -16.70 -22.67
C GLU A 185 7.99 -17.88 -23.25
N THR A 186 7.23 -18.58 -22.41
CA THR A 186 6.28 -19.62 -22.79
C THR A 186 4.84 -19.25 -22.42
N PRO A 187 3.88 -19.41 -23.35
CA PRO A 187 2.47 -19.44 -23.02
C PRO A 187 2.21 -20.45 -21.89
N ARG A 188 1.38 -20.08 -20.93
CA ARG A 188 0.91 -20.98 -19.87
C ARG A 188 -0.61 -21.06 -19.89
N ASP A 189 -1.13 -22.14 -19.36
CA ASP A 189 -2.56 -22.31 -19.19
C ASP A 189 -3.12 -21.31 -18.16
N PHE A 190 -4.34 -20.86 -18.41
CA PHE A 190 -5.10 -20.03 -17.48
C PHE A 190 -5.40 -20.84 -16.21
N THR A 191 -5.10 -20.26 -15.05
CA THR A 191 -5.37 -20.87 -13.74
C THR A 191 -6.19 -19.94 -12.86
N LEU A 192 -6.65 -20.43 -11.71
CA LEU A 192 -7.36 -19.59 -10.73
C LEU A 192 -6.49 -18.46 -10.16
N GLU A 193 -5.16 -18.54 -10.28
CA GLU A 193 -4.23 -17.47 -9.88
C GLU A 193 -4.35 -16.24 -10.80
N ASP A 194 -4.95 -16.41 -11.98
CA ASP A 194 -5.15 -15.34 -12.97
C ASP A 194 -6.48 -14.60 -12.77
N VAL A 195 -7.32 -15.07 -11.84
CA VAL A 195 -8.62 -14.47 -11.57
C VAL A 195 -8.45 -13.22 -10.71
N GLU A 196 -8.62 -12.05 -11.33
CA GLU A 196 -8.59 -10.76 -10.63
C GLU A 196 -9.83 -10.59 -9.74
N MET A 197 -9.59 -10.17 -8.49
CA MET A 197 -10.59 -9.58 -7.61
C MET A 197 -10.45 -8.06 -7.59
N ARG A 198 -11.58 -7.36 -7.53
CA ARG A 198 -11.62 -5.90 -7.53
C ARG A 198 -12.52 -5.36 -6.43
N MET A 199 -12.08 -4.29 -5.79
CA MET A 199 -12.85 -3.54 -4.81
C MET A 199 -12.81 -2.06 -5.17
N ILE A 200 -13.97 -1.48 -5.50
CA ILE A 200 -14.15 -0.06 -5.83
C ILE A 200 -15.24 0.53 -4.93
N ASP A 201 -15.04 1.77 -4.48
CA ASP A 201 -16.01 2.62 -3.76
C ASP A 201 -16.75 1.83 -2.67
N TYR A 202 -15.97 1.24 -1.78
CA TYR A 202 -16.45 0.19 -0.91
C TYR A 202 -17.10 0.71 0.38
N ARG A 203 -17.82 -0.17 1.06
CA ARG A 203 -18.20 -0.04 2.47
C ARG A 203 -17.89 -1.33 3.21
N LEU A 204 -17.42 -1.20 4.44
CA LEU A 204 -17.13 -2.30 5.34
C LEU A 204 -18.08 -2.24 6.52
N LEU A 205 -18.81 -3.33 6.74
CA LEU A 205 -19.66 -3.53 7.90
C LEU A 205 -19.07 -4.62 8.77
N ILE A 206 -19.13 -4.43 10.08
CA ILE A 206 -18.77 -5.43 11.09
C ILE A 206 -19.95 -5.61 12.02
N ASN A 207 -20.47 -6.83 12.11
CA ASN A 207 -21.69 -7.17 12.86
C ASN A 207 -22.89 -6.30 12.46
N GLY A 208 -22.98 -5.95 11.17
CA GLY A 208 -24.03 -5.09 10.61
C GLY A 208 -23.83 -3.58 10.85
N GLU A 209 -22.84 -3.16 11.65
CA GLU A 209 -22.50 -1.76 11.84
C GLU A 209 -21.49 -1.28 10.81
N LEU A 210 -21.66 -0.05 10.30
CA LEU A 210 -20.72 0.55 9.37
C LEU A 210 -19.39 0.87 10.07
N ALA A 211 -18.33 0.15 9.71
CA ALA A 211 -17.00 0.32 10.28
C ALA A 211 -16.14 1.27 9.45
N ALA A 212 -16.20 1.16 8.11
CA ALA A 212 -15.44 2.02 7.21
C ALA A 212 -16.16 2.24 5.87
N VAL A 213 -15.87 3.38 5.24
CA VAL A 213 -16.30 3.70 3.88
C VAL A 213 -15.06 4.08 3.09
N GLY A 214 -14.91 3.53 1.89
CA GLY A 214 -13.92 4.02 0.94
C GLY A 214 -14.27 5.46 0.58
N LYS A 215 -13.27 6.35 0.54
CA LYS A 215 -13.44 7.64 -0.15
C LYS A 215 -13.81 7.34 -1.62
N GLN A 216 -14.47 8.28 -2.31
CA GLN A 216 -14.93 8.19 -3.72
C GLN A 216 -13.78 8.04 -4.75
N SER A 217 -12.79 7.21 -4.45
CA SER A 217 -11.48 7.05 -5.10
C SER A 217 -10.71 5.83 -4.59
N GLY A 218 -11.13 5.17 -3.49
CA GLY A 218 -10.48 3.99 -2.96
C GLY A 218 -10.78 2.76 -3.83
N ALA A 219 -9.79 2.28 -4.55
CA ALA A 219 -9.89 1.06 -5.34
C ALA A 219 -8.63 0.19 -5.24
N CYS A 220 -8.81 -1.12 -5.19
CA CYS A 220 -7.73 -2.08 -5.38
C CYS A 220 -8.19 -3.21 -6.31
N ALA A 221 -7.24 -3.79 -7.05
CA ALA A 221 -7.49 -4.94 -7.91
C ALA A 221 -6.24 -5.79 -8.08
N GLY A 222 -6.40 -7.11 -8.03
CA GLY A 222 -5.37 -8.13 -8.22
C GLY A 222 -5.90 -9.52 -7.86
N ALA A 223 -5.10 -10.57 -8.07
CA ALA A 223 -5.46 -11.95 -7.70
C ALA A 223 -5.67 -12.13 -6.19
N LEU A 224 -5.02 -11.27 -5.39
CA LEU A 224 -5.22 -11.12 -3.95
C LEU A 224 -5.60 -9.67 -3.69
N ILE A 225 -6.63 -9.46 -2.88
CA ILE A 225 -6.96 -8.16 -2.30
C ILE A 225 -6.85 -8.26 -0.79
N TRP A 226 -6.57 -7.14 -0.12
CA TRP A 226 -6.43 -7.13 1.33
C TRP A 226 -6.87 -5.81 1.92
N PHE A 227 -7.21 -5.84 3.21
CA PHE A 227 -7.37 -4.63 4.00
C PHE A 227 -6.74 -4.77 5.39
N HIS A 228 -6.40 -3.64 5.99
CA HIS A 228 -5.95 -3.51 7.37
C HIS A 228 -6.89 -2.57 8.13
N LEU A 229 -7.34 -3.05 9.29
CA LEU A 229 -8.10 -2.29 10.28
C LEU A 229 -7.19 -1.96 11.47
N PRO A 230 -6.80 -0.69 11.67
CA PRO A 230 -5.85 -0.31 12.72
C PRO A 230 -6.24 -0.80 14.11
N GLU A 231 -7.53 -0.71 14.44
CA GLU A 231 -8.07 -1.09 15.75
C GLU A 231 -7.99 -2.59 16.05
N ARG A 232 -7.80 -3.43 15.02
CA ARG A 232 -7.81 -4.89 15.15
C ARG A 232 -6.44 -5.55 14.97
N GLY A 233 -5.45 -4.77 14.53
CA GLY A 233 -4.10 -5.24 14.23
C GLY A 233 -4.05 -6.13 12.98
N GLY A 234 -2.86 -6.22 12.37
CA GLY A 234 -2.60 -7.08 11.21
C GLY A 234 -3.45 -6.76 9.97
N ARG A 235 -3.30 -7.53 8.89
CA ARG A 235 -4.15 -7.41 7.70
C ARG A 235 -4.87 -8.70 7.37
N LEU A 236 -6.03 -8.58 6.74
CA LEU A 236 -6.78 -9.70 6.18
C LEU A 236 -6.54 -9.75 4.68
N ILE A 237 -6.04 -10.88 4.21
CA ILE A 237 -5.74 -11.14 2.80
C ILE A 237 -6.78 -12.11 2.27
N PHE A 238 -7.33 -11.81 1.11
CA PHE A 238 -8.43 -12.53 0.48
C PHE A 238 -7.94 -13.18 -0.81
N SER A 239 -8.44 -14.39 -1.10
CA SER A 239 -8.16 -15.17 -2.30
C SER A 239 -9.38 -16.00 -2.70
N VAL A 240 -9.55 -16.28 -3.99
CA VAL A 240 -10.57 -17.25 -4.49
C VAL A 240 -10.08 -18.70 -4.45
N MET A 241 -8.80 -18.93 -4.12
CA MET A 241 -8.18 -20.25 -4.02
C MET A 241 -7.24 -20.38 -2.80
N PRO A 242 -6.97 -21.59 -2.31
CA PRO A 242 -5.95 -21.80 -1.29
C PRO A 242 -4.54 -21.56 -1.86
N HIS A 243 -3.60 -21.15 -1.01
CA HIS A 243 -2.20 -20.96 -1.38
C HIS A 243 -1.31 -21.92 -0.58
N ALA A 244 -0.62 -22.83 -1.27
CA ALA A 244 0.22 -23.84 -0.61
C ALA A 244 1.36 -23.18 0.17
N GLY A 245 1.56 -23.62 1.42
CA GLY A 245 2.55 -23.04 2.34
C GLY A 245 2.05 -21.83 3.14
N TYR A 246 0.79 -21.42 2.94
CA TYR A 246 0.14 -20.34 3.69
C TYR A 246 -1.17 -20.83 4.31
N ASP A 247 -1.51 -20.27 5.48
CA ASP A 247 -2.61 -20.78 6.32
C ASP A 247 -3.96 -20.15 5.96
N PHE A 248 -4.29 -20.16 4.66
CA PHE A 248 -5.54 -19.62 4.14
C PHE A 248 -6.73 -20.47 4.57
N GLN A 249 -7.68 -19.87 5.27
CA GLN A 249 -8.87 -20.55 5.77
C GLN A 249 -10.06 -20.27 4.86
N LYS A 250 -10.79 -21.32 4.46
CA LYS A 250 -12.01 -21.20 3.65
C LYS A 250 -13.20 -20.79 4.52
N ILE A 251 -13.25 -19.52 4.92
CA ILE A 251 -14.20 -19.00 5.91
C ILE A 251 -15.10 -17.88 5.38
N GLY A 252 -15.05 -17.61 4.08
CA GLY A 252 -15.86 -16.57 3.47
C GLY A 252 -16.49 -16.96 2.14
N THR A 253 -17.31 -16.05 1.65
CA THR A 253 -17.93 -16.11 0.33
C THR A 253 -17.86 -14.76 -0.36
N ILE A 254 -17.85 -14.78 -1.69
CA ILE A 254 -18.16 -13.64 -2.55
C ILE A 254 -19.56 -13.85 -3.10
N GLU A 255 -20.43 -12.85 -2.93
CA GLU A 255 -21.81 -12.81 -3.43
C GLU A 255 -21.96 -11.58 -4.33
N GLY A 256 -21.63 -11.72 -5.62
CA GLY A 256 -21.62 -10.63 -6.60
C GLY A 256 -20.61 -9.55 -6.25
N ASN A 257 -21.06 -8.47 -5.62
CA ASN A 257 -20.26 -7.33 -5.19
C ASN A 257 -19.94 -7.31 -3.68
N LYS A 258 -20.23 -8.40 -2.96
CA LYS A 258 -20.09 -8.46 -1.49
C LYS A 258 -19.22 -9.63 -1.07
N ILE A 259 -18.18 -9.37 -0.29
CA ILE A 259 -17.46 -10.37 0.50
C ILE A 259 -18.16 -10.52 1.86
N LYS A 260 -18.41 -11.75 2.29
CA LYS A 260 -18.85 -12.08 3.66
C LYS A 260 -17.92 -13.11 4.29
N PHE A 261 -17.57 -12.95 5.56
CA PHE A 261 -16.84 -13.97 6.31
C PHE A 261 -17.00 -13.76 7.81
N THR A 262 -16.69 -14.79 8.59
CA THR A 262 -16.68 -14.72 10.05
C THR A 262 -15.28 -15.01 10.56
N LEU A 263 -14.76 -14.14 11.42
CA LEU A 263 -13.44 -14.32 12.03
C LEU A 263 -13.49 -13.87 13.49
N ASN A 264 -13.01 -14.72 14.40
CA ASN A 264 -13.01 -14.48 15.85
C ASN A 264 -14.40 -14.12 16.42
N GLY A 265 -15.47 -14.67 15.85
CA GLY A 265 -16.85 -14.41 16.28
C GLY A 265 -17.50 -13.17 15.65
N ASP A 266 -16.74 -12.32 14.97
CA ASP A 266 -17.28 -11.15 14.27
C ASP A 266 -17.65 -11.49 12.82
N GLN A 267 -18.79 -10.99 12.36
CA GLN A 267 -19.25 -11.09 10.98
C GLN A 267 -18.81 -9.85 10.20
N TYR A 268 -18.12 -10.05 9.09
CA TYR A 268 -17.65 -8.98 8.21
C TYR A 268 -18.43 -8.98 6.90
N GLU A 269 -18.80 -7.80 6.43
CA GLU A 269 -19.29 -7.59 5.05
C GLU A 269 -18.49 -6.48 4.37
N TRP A 270 -17.76 -6.81 3.31
CA TRP A 270 -17.02 -5.84 2.51
C TRP A 270 -17.66 -5.73 1.14
N ILE A 271 -18.31 -4.59 0.88
CA ILE A 271 -19.22 -4.40 -0.25
C ILE A 271 -18.61 -3.39 -1.21
N SER A 272 -18.41 -3.80 -2.45
CA SER A 272 -17.99 -2.93 -3.55
C SER A 272 -19.17 -2.33 -4.29
N ASN A 273 -18.95 -1.25 -5.03
CA ASN A 273 -19.91 -0.71 -5.98
C ASN A 273 -20.04 -1.56 -7.27
N THR A 274 -19.06 -2.42 -7.58
CA THR A 274 -19.04 -3.29 -8.76
C THR A 274 -18.89 -4.76 -8.38
N PRO A 275 -19.18 -5.73 -9.27
CA PRO A 275 -18.85 -7.13 -9.03
C PRO A 275 -17.38 -7.31 -8.64
N ILE A 276 -17.11 -8.20 -7.67
CA ILE A 276 -15.76 -8.39 -7.14
C ILE A 276 -14.93 -9.29 -8.06
N VAL A 277 -15.55 -10.31 -8.66
CA VAL A 277 -14.90 -11.24 -9.60
C VAL A 277 -15.67 -11.22 -10.92
N GLY A 278 -14.99 -10.90 -12.02
CA GLY A 278 -15.55 -10.90 -13.37
C GLY A 278 -16.91 -10.20 -13.46
N ASN A 279 -17.93 -10.92 -13.94
CA ASN A 279 -19.30 -10.41 -14.07
C ASN A 279 -20.18 -10.67 -12.82
N GLY A 280 -19.58 -11.08 -11.70
CA GLY A 280 -20.28 -11.47 -10.46
C GLY A 280 -20.40 -12.98 -10.28
N GLY A 281 -21.19 -13.41 -9.29
CA GLY A 281 -21.40 -14.82 -8.97
C GLY A 281 -21.25 -15.14 -7.48
N TYR A 282 -21.35 -16.43 -7.15
CA TYR A 282 -21.18 -16.96 -5.80
C TYR A 282 -19.90 -17.78 -5.73
N TRP A 283 -18.90 -17.29 -5.01
CA TRP A 283 -17.58 -17.91 -4.95
C TRP A 283 -17.18 -18.19 -3.51
N ASN A 284 -16.43 -19.26 -3.31
CA ASN A 284 -15.77 -19.48 -2.02
C ASN A 284 -14.64 -18.46 -1.85
N LEU A 285 -14.43 -18.00 -0.62
CA LEU A 285 -13.35 -17.09 -0.28
C LEU A 285 -12.46 -17.70 0.79
N TYR A 286 -11.16 -17.61 0.53
CA TYR A 286 -10.10 -17.99 1.42
C TYR A 286 -9.52 -16.73 2.06
N VAL A 287 -9.38 -16.75 3.38
CA VAL A 287 -8.93 -15.62 4.18
C VAL A 287 -7.69 -16.01 4.97
N LEU A 288 -6.63 -15.22 4.86
CA LEU A 288 -5.44 -15.32 5.70
C LEU A 288 -5.39 -14.10 6.62
N TYR A 289 -5.21 -14.33 7.92
CA TYR A 289 -4.95 -13.26 8.88
C TYR A 289 -3.46 -13.12 9.16
N ASP A 290 -2.85 -12.09 8.56
CA ASP A 290 -1.46 -11.73 8.77
C ASP A 290 -1.35 -10.80 9.99
N LYS A 291 -1.24 -11.41 11.18
CA LYS A 291 -1.09 -10.71 12.47
C LYS A 291 0.19 -9.89 12.58
N ALA A 292 1.23 -10.29 11.86
CA ALA A 292 2.55 -9.65 11.91
C ALA A 292 2.63 -8.41 11.03
N TYR A 293 1.64 -8.17 10.18
CA TYR A 293 1.57 -6.97 9.37
C TYR A 293 1.48 -5.72 10.25
N ILE A 294 2.55 -4.94 10.18
CA ILE A 294 2.58 -3.57 10.68
C ILE A 294 2.42 -2.71 9.43
N PRO A 295 1.30 -1.99 9.27
CA PRO A 295 1.19 -1.03 8.18
C PRO A 295 2.31 -0.03 8.31
N ASP A 296 2.83 0.42 7.17
CA ASP A 296 3.76 1.53 7.17
C ASP A 296 3.12 2.69 7.98
N PRO A 297 3.82 3.26 8.99
CA PRO A 297 3.33 4.41 9.76
C PRO A 297 2.79 5.55 8.88
N PHE A 298 3.30 5.61 7.65
CA PHE A 298 2.81 6.42 6.56
C PHE A 298 1.34 6.16 6.19
N LEU A 299 0.96 4.90 5.94
CA LEU A 299 -0.40 4.50 5.55
C LEU A 299 -1.43 4.74 6.65
N LEU A 300 -0.98 4.73 7.91
CA LEU A 300 -1.83 5.02 9.06
C LEU A 300 -2.03 6.52 9.32
N GLY A 301 -1.22 7.39 8.71
CA GLY A 301 -1.14 8.79 9.15
C GLY A 301 -0.68 8.95 10.61
N VAL A 302 -0.08 7.90 11.20
CA VAL A 302 0.39 7.85 12.60
C VAL A 302 1.91 7.73 12.62
N GLY A 303 2.61 8.84 12.37
CA GLY A 303 4.01 9.00 12.74
C GLY A 303 4.11 9.43 14.20
N GLY A 304 4.26 8.46 15.11
CA GLY A 304 4.78 8.68 16.46
C GLY A 304 5.99 7.78 16.64
N GLU A 305 7.07 8.31 17.19
CA GLU A 305 8.21 7.51 17.62
C GLU A 305 7.72 6.33 18.46
N VAL A 306 7.93 5.10 17.98
CA VAL A 306 8.03 3.98 18.90
C VAL A 306 9.38 4.13 19.57
N LYS A 307 9.40 4.84 20.71
CA LYS A 307 10.43 4.61 21.70
C LYS A 307 10.33 3.13 22.06
N MET A 308 11.28 2.33 21.58
CA MET A 308 11.56 1.06 22.24
C MET A 308 12.03 1.43 23.64
N GLU A 309 11.10 1.45 24.60
CA GLU A 309 11.49 1.32 25.99
C GLU A 309 12.16 -0.05 26.11
N GLN A 310 13.46 -0.01 26.41
CA GLN A 310 14.19 -1.18 26.86
C GLN A 310 13.43 -1.76 28.06
N PRO A 311 13.31 -3.09 28.17
CA PRO A 311 12.67 -3.69 29.33
C PRO A 311 13.54 -3.41 30.55
N ASP A 312 13.11 -2.45 31.37
CA ASP A 312 13.60 -2.32 32.73
C ASP A 312 13.32 -3.65 33.44
N LYS A 313 14.41 -4.33 33.77
CA LYS A 313 14.38 -5.41 34.73
C LYS A 313 13.91 -4.81 36.05
N GLU A 314 12.99 -5.53 36.70
CA GLU A 314 12.42 -5.25 38.02
C GLU A 314 11.20 -4.32 38.06
N SER A 315 10.02 -4.91 37.88
CA SER A 315 8.98 -4.89 38.92
C SER A 315 7.79 -5.73 38.47
N GLY A 316 7.66 -6.93 39.04
CA GLY A 316 6.42 -7.68 38.95
C GLY A 316 5.34 -6.94 39.73
N LEU A 317 4.21 -6.67 39.08
CA LEU A 317 2.84 -6.75 39.62
C LEU A 317 1.85 -6.39 38.49
N SER A 318 0.89 -7.28 38.24
CA SER A 318 -0.01 -7.23 37.08
C SER A 318 -1.08 -6.14 37.18
N ALA A 319 -1.49 -5.60 36.04
CA ALA A 319 -2.58 -4.63 35.88
C ALA A 319 -3.99 -5.15 36.27
N LEU A 320 -4.11 -6.34 36.86
CA LEU A 320 -5.36 -6.94 37.33
C LEU A 320 -5.73 -6.60 38.79
N GLU A 321 -4.86 -5.91 39.54
CA GLU A 321 -5.16 -5.54 40.95
C GLU A 321 -5.81 -4.15 41.12
N LYS A 322 -5.88 -3.32 40.07
CA LYS A 322 -6.46 -1.96 40.17
C LYS A 322 -7.98 -1.88 39.98
N ILE A 323 -8.66 -2.98 39.66
CA ILE A 323 -10.12 -3.01 39.45
C ILE A 323 -10.90 -3.41 40.73
N ALA A 324 -10.23 -3.91 41.77
CA ALA A 324 -10.88 -4.52 42.94
C ALA A 324 -11.11 -3.59 44.16
N ARG A 325 -11.14 -2.26 44.01
CA ARG A 325 -11.48 -1.35 45.13
C ARG A 325 -12.42 -0.21 44.71
N ARG A 326 -13.72 -0.51 44.65
CA ARG A 326 -14.78 0.48 44.86
C ARG A 326 -15.74 -0.02 45.94
N PRO A 327 -15.96 0.73 47.03
CA PRO A 327 -16.92 0.33 48.06
C PRO A 327 -18.35 0.55 47.59
N ARG A 328 -19.22 -0.41 47.94
CA ARG A 328 -20.69 -0.31 47.87
C ARG A 328 -21.20 0.61 48.98
N GLY A 329 -22.13 1.49 48.64
CA GLY A 329 -22.98 2.22 49.58
C GLY A 329 -24.43 2.24 49.09
N SER A 330 -25.31 1.57 49.85
CA SER A 330 -26.77 1.74 49.95
C SER A 330 -27.16 3.18 50.32
N GLY A 331 -28.36 3.73 50.11
CA GLY A 331 -29.67 3.26 49.69
C GLY A 331 -30.71 4.40 49.80
N THR A 332 -31.93 4.12 49.33
CA THR A 332 -33.26 4.67 49.70
C THR A 332 -33.70 6.13 49.41
N SER A 333 -34.74 6.19 48.54
CA SER A 333 -36.03 6.92 48.60
C SER A 333 -36.13 8.45 48.57
N GLY A 334 -36.94 8.95 47.63
CA GLY A 334 -37.62 10.25 47.69
C GLY A 334 -38.47 10.55 46.46
N PHE A 335 -39.79 10.65 46.63
CA PHE A 335 -40.82 11.02 45.64
C PHE A 335 -40.71 12.50 45.19
N GLY A 336 -41.01 12.80 43.92
CA GLY A 336 -41.21 14.17 43.42
C GLY A 336 -41.60 14.22 41.92
N VAL A 337 -42.72 14.90 41.63
CA VAL A 337 -43.53 15.00 40.39
C VAL A 337 -42.82 15.81 39.25
N PRO A 338 -43.20 15.66 37.95
CA PRO A 338 -42.32 15.97 36.82
C PRO A 338 -42.42 17.43 36.38
N SER A 339 -41.35 17.93 35.77
CA SER A 339 -41.35 19.20 35.06
C SER A 339 -40.77 18.98 33.67
N GLU A 340 -41.62 19.17 32.66
CA GLU A 340 -41.25 19.29 31.26
C GLU A 340 -40.22 20.41 31.09
N THR A 341 -39.06 20.13 30.48
CA THR A 341 -38.43 21.11 29.59
C THR A 341 -37.53 20.42 28.57
N ARG A 342 -37.97 20.51 27.30
CA ARG A 342 -37.20 20.62 26.05
C ARG A 342 -36.15 19.56 25.73
N GLN A 343 -36.56 18.67 24.83
CA GLN A 343 -35.77 18.15 23.72
C GLN A 343 -34.79 19.20 23.18
N ASP A 344 -33.49 18.90 23.26
CA ASP A 344 -32.49 19.36 22.32
C ASP A 344 -31.79 18.12 21.76
N ASP A 345 -32.26 17.73 20.57
CA ASP A 345 -31.76 16.61 19.77
C ASP A 345 -30.46 17.04 19.08
N LYS A 346 -29.33 16.89 19.79
CA LYS A 346 -27.98 17.12 19.27
C LYS A 346 -26.99 16.08 19.79
N SER A 347 -27.20 14.81 19.43
CA SER A 347 -26.17 13.79 19.64
C SER A 347 -26.23 12.64 18.64
N ARG A 348 -26.40 12.95 17.35
CA ARG A 348 -25.81 12.09 16.30
C ARG A 348 -24.36 12.51 16.10
N GLN A 349 -23.52 12.11 17.06
CA GLN A 349 -22.07 12.09 16.87
C GLN A 349 -21.83 11.22 15.64
N VAL A 350 -21.42 11.86 14.54
CA VAL A 350 -20.88 11.18 13.36
C VAL A 350 -19.68 10.41 13.87
N ARG A 351 -19.85 9.11 14.17
CA ARG A 351 -18.73 8.21 14.45
C ARG A 351 -17.78 8.37 13.28
N GLN A 352 -16.58 8.88 13.55
CA GLN A 352 -15.53 8.98 12.55
C GLN A 352 -15.33 7.57 11.99
N SER A 353 -15.61 7.40 10.70
CA SER A 353 -15.41 6.13 10.01
C SER A 353 -13.94 5.72 10.17
N ALA A 354 -13.68 4.49 10.63
CA ALA A 354 -12.33 4.00 10.84
C ALA A 354 -11.52 4.07 9.55
N HIS A 355 -10.23 4.40 9.65
CA HIS A 355 -9.34 4.47 8.50
C HIS A 355 -9.02 3.06 8.02
N LEU A 356 -9.63 2.62 6.91
CA LEU A 356 -9.33 1.34 6.29
C LEU A 356 -8.21 1.52 5.27
N ILE A 357 -7.09 0.82 5.46
CA ILE A 357 -6.05 0.70 4.44
C ILE A 357 -6.38 -0.51 3.58
N ILE A 358 -6.34 -0.35 2.25
CA ILE A 358 -6.62 -1.43 1.30
C ILE A 358 -5.47 -1.58 0.32
N GLY A 359 -5.30 -2.76 -0.25
CA GLY A 359 -4.34 -3.00 -1.31
C GLY A 359 -4.62 -4.30 -2.06
N ALA A 360 -3.73 -4.62 -3.00
CA ALA A 360 -3.80 -5.82 -3.80
C ALA A 360 -2.39 -6.36 -4.13
N ALA A 361 -2.33 -7.61 -4.58
CA ALA A 361 -1.14 -8.22 -5.15
C ALA A 361 -1.53 -9.39 -6.07
N ASP A 362 -0.66 -9.74 -7.01
CA ASP A 362 -0.92 -10.87 -7.91
C ASP A 362 -0.40 -12.20 -7.34
N ARG A 363 0.51 -12.13 -6.36
CA ARG A 363 1.13 -13.30 -5.74
C ARG A 363 1.30 -13.09 -4.25
N ILE A 364 1.14 -14.17 -3.49
CA ILE A 364 1.23 -14.13 -2.03
C ILE A 364 2.66 -13.82 -1.58
N GLU A 365 3.67 -14.21 -2.36
CA GLU A 365 5.09 -13.92 -2.08
C GLU A 365 5.41 -12.42 -2.14
N ASN A 366 4.61 -11.62 -2.85
CA ASN A 366 4.75 -10.16 -2.85
C ASN A 366 4.25 -9.54 -1.54
N LEU A 367 3.40 -10.25 -0.79
CA LEU A 367 2.86 -9.80 0.48
C LEU A 367 3.61 -10.42 1.66
N LEU A 368 3.95 -11.71 1.54
CA LEU A 368 4.54 -12.54 2.59
C LEU A 368 5.61 -13.45 1.96
N PRO A 369 6.90 -13.15 2.13
CA PRO A 369 7.94 -14.05 1.63
C PRO A 369 7.81 -15.43 2.27
N LYS A 370 8.08 -16.49 1.50
CA LYS A 370 8.10 -17.86 2.03
C LYS A 370 9.14 -17.95 3.15
N LYS A 371 8.72 -18.49 4.30
CA LYS A 371 9.60 -18.77 5.42
C LYS A 371 10.56 -19.91 5.11
#